data_AF-A0A5E4W0X8-F1
#
_entry.id   AF-A0A5E4W0X8-F1
#
_cell.length_a   1.000
_cell.length_b   1.000
_cell.length_c   1.000
_cell.angle_alpha   90.00
_cell.angle_beta   90.00
_cell.angle_gamma   90.00
#
_symmetry.space_group_name_H-M   'P 1'
#
loop_
_entity.id
_entity.type
_entity.pdbx_description
1 polymer ?
#
loop_
_entity_poly.entity_id
_entity_poly.type
_entity_poly.pdbx_seq_one_letter_code
_entity_poly.pdbx_strand_id
1 'polypeptide(L)'
;MFGKLNEIAVGSVLFLIAVVSHAQVDMVGALKSESCKKVGLAAATATNLRDNGATEEVALAVMNAGIPESDATRAKLPVIVKSVYEHNELSMHSHRMYRWVECANQTLGKSMKGLEVLAPELKKCQALSSPQTQIDCMASVSNGS
;
A
#
# COMPACT_ATOMS: atom_id res chain seq x y z
N MET A 1 20.17 -25.61 24.65
CA MET A 1 20.48 -25.02 23.33
C MET A 1 19.20 -24.99 22.50
N PHE A 2 18.43 -23.89 22.55
CA PHE A 2 17.27 -23.69 21.68
C PHE A 2 17.38 -22.29 21.08
N GLY A 3 18.17 -22.21 20.02
CA GLY A 3 18.38 -20.98 19.26
C GLY A 3 18.83 -21.41 17.88
N LYS A 4 17.88 -21.45 16.95
CA LYS A 4 18.02 -21.52 15.48
C LYS A 4 16.70 -21.98 14.88
N LEU A 5 15.70 -21.09 14.88
CA LEU A 5 14.46 -21.27 14.13
C LEU A 5 13.80 -19.92 13.81
N ASN A 6 14.61 -18.87 13.59
CA ASN A 6 14.08 -17.52 13.35
C ASN A 6 14.75 -16.75 12.19
N GLU A 7 15.49 -17.42 11.30
CA GLU A 7 16.20 -16.73 10.20
C GLU A 7 15.70 -17.07 8.79
N ILE A 8 14.81 -18.05 8.60
CA ILE A 8 14.48 -18.53 7.25
C ILE A 8 13.19 -17.91 6.67
N ALA A 9 12.30 -17.35 7.50
CA ALA A 9 11.04 -16.77 7.01
C ALA A 9 11.16 -15.29 6.57
N VAL A 10 12.18 -14.56 7.04
CA VAL A 10 12.33 -13.12 6.75
C VAL A 10 13.02 -12.88 5.40
N GLY A 11 13.85 -13.83 4.94
CA GLY A 11 14.60 -13.70 3.69
C GLY A 11 13.74 -13.80 2.42
N SER A 12 12.64 -14.55 2.45
CA SER A 12 11.85 -14.86 1.25
C SER A 12 10.79 -13.80 0.90
N VAL A 13 10.42 -12.92 1.84
CA VAL A 13 9.42 -11.86 1.58
C VAL A 13 10.04 -10.64 0.88
N LEU A 14 11.36 -10.48 0.97
CA LEU A 14 12.09 -9.32 0.43
C LEU A 14 12.35 -9.36 -1.08
N PHE A 15 12.06 -10.47 -1.77
CA PHE A 15 12.49 -10.70 -3.15
C PHE A 15 11.48 -10.32 -4.26
N LEU A 16 10.31 -9.76 -3.92
CA LEU A 16 9.26 -9.43 -4.91
C LEU A 16 9.25 -7.96 -5.37
N ILE A 17 10.34 -7.20 -5.16
CA ILE A 17 10.45 -5.78 -5.55
C ILE A 17 11.41 -5.60 -6.73
N ALA A 18 11.07 -6.19 -7.86
CA ALA A 18 11.60 -5.79 -9.16
C ALA A 18 10.48 -6.15 -10.15
N VAL A 19 9.79 -5.19 -10.73
CA VAL A 19 10.00 -4.72 -12.10
C VAL A 19 8.89 -3.68 -12.34
N VAL A 20 9.19 -2.53 -12.94
CA VAL A 20 8.59 -1.97 -14.16
C VAL A 20 9.24 -0.60 -14.39
N SER A 21 9.78 -0.40 -15.59
CA SER A 21 10.55 0.78 -15.97
C SER A 21 9.80 1.62 -17.02
N HIS A 22 10.00 2.94 -16.93
CA HIS A 22 9.88 3.98 -17.96
C HIS A 22 8.49 4.36 -18.52
N ALA A 23 7.82 5.31 -17.85
CA ALA A 23 7.11 6.41 -18.53
C ALA A 23 6.85 7.60 -17.57
N GLN A 24 7.37 8.77 -17.97
CA GLN A 24 6.94 10.13 -17.59
C GLN A 24 7.49 10.77 -16.29
N VAL A 25 8.16 11.89 -16.53
CA VAL A 25 9.16 12.59 -15.73
C VAL A 25 8.45 13.75 -15.01
N ASP A 26 8.19 13.59 -13.72
CA ASP A 26 8.06 14.64 -12.67
C ASP A 26 7.41 14.09 -11.38
N MET A 27 6.72 12.94 -11.45
CA MET A 27 6.26 12.17 -10.27
C MET A 27 7.31 11.19 -9.73
N VAL A 28 8.37 10.93 -10.50
CA VAL A 28 9.39 9.90 -10.23
C VAL A 28 10.22 10.21 -8.99
N GLY A 29 10.44 11.48 -8.64
CA GLY A 29 11.19 11.86 -7.44
C GLY A 29 10.47 11.49 -6.14
N ALA A 30 9.15 11.72 -6.07
CA ALA A 30 8.35 11.40 -4.89
C ALA A 30 7.94 9.93 -4.82
N LEU A 31 7.71 9.27 -5.97
CA LEU A 31 7.52 7.80 -6.02
C LEU A 31 8.80 7.04 -5.64
N LYS A 32 9.99 7.63 -5.81
CA LYS A 32 11.26 7.09 -5.28
C LYS A 32 11.43 7.27 -3.77
N SER A 33 10.59 8.05 -3.09
CA SER A 33 10.70 8.23 -1.64
C SER A 33 10.42 6.92 -0.92
N GLU A 34 11.45 6.37 -0.30
CA GLU A 34 11.38 5.12 0.45
C GLU A 34 10.32 5.19 1.57
N SER A 35 10.05 6.38 2.12
CA SER A 35 8.98 6.58 3.09
C SER A 35 7.58 6.35 2.51
N CYS A 36 7.31 6.77 1.28
CA CYS A 36 6.00 6.59 0.65
C CYS A 36 5.76 5.16 0.19
N LYS A 37 6.82 4.43 -0.19
CA LYS A 37 6.73 2.98 -0.42
C LYS A 37 6.33 2.25 0.86
N LYS A 38 6.91 2.63 2.01
CA LYS A 38 6.55 2.07 3.31
C LYS A 38 5.11 2.34 3.70
N VAL A 39 4.59 3.54 3.42
CA VAL A 39 3.15 3.84 3.59
C VAL A 39 2.27 2.92 2.73
N GLY A 40 2.64 2.68 1.46
CA GLY A 40 1.94 1.70 0.62
C GLY A 40 2.04 0.26 1.15
N LEU A 41 3.20 -0.14 1.67
CA LEU A 41 3.40 -1.47 2.27
C LEU A 41 2.57 -1.65 3.54
N ALA A 42 2.50 -0.63 4.41
CA ALA A 42 1.63 -0.64 5.57
C ALA A 42 0.16 -0.86 5.18
N ALA A 43 -0.31 -0.21 4.11
CA ALA A 43 -1.65 -0.44 3.58
C ALA A 43 -1.84 -1.90 3.14
N ALA A 44 -0.88 -2.46 2.40
CA ALA A 44 -0.92 -3.88 2.00
C ALA A 44 -0.95 -4.83 3.20
N THR A 45 -0.15 -4.56 4.23
CA THR A 45 -0.13 -5.35 5.46
C THR A 45 -1.47 -5.27 6.20
N ALA A 46 -2.06 -4.08 6.31
CA ALA A 46 -3.39 -3.90 6.88
C ALA A 46 -4.45 -4.69 6.11
N THR A 47 -4.41 -4.66 4.77
CA THR A 47 -5.33 -5.45 3.93
C THR A 47 -5.17 -6.94 4.19
N ASN A 48 -3.93 -7.44 4.24
CA ASN A 48 -3.67 -8.84 4.53
C ASN A 48 -4.17 -9.25 5.92
N LEU A 49 -3.99 -8.40 6.94
CA LEU A 49 -4.53 -8.67 8.29
C LEU A 49 -6.05 -8.75 8.27
N ARG A 50 -6.72 -7.79 7.63
CA ARG A 50 -8.19 -7.80 7.42
C ARG A 50 -8.66 -9.07 6.71
N ASP A 51 -8.01 -9.42 5.60
CA ASP A 51 -8.38 -10.58 4.78
C ASP A 51 -8.15 -11.91 5.53
N ASN A 52 -7.26 -11.93 6.53
CA ASN A 52 -7.08 -13.04 7.46
C ASN A 52 -7.97 -12.96 8.71
N GLY A 53 -8.98 -12.07 8.73
CA GLY A 53 -9.99 -12.00 9.78
C GLY A 53 -9.59 -11.22 11.03
N ALA A 54 -8.51 -10.43 10.98
CA ALA A 54 -8.22 -9.48 12.06
C ALA A 54 -9.32 -8.41 12.15
N THR A 55 -9.59 -7.91 13.36
CA THR A 55 -10.37 -6.69 13.53
C THR A 55 -9.50 -5.46 13.30
N GLU A 56 -10.12 -4.29 13.11
CA GLU A 56 -9.41 -3.02 12.93
C GLU A 56 -8.44 -2.74 14.08
N GLU A 57 -8.88 -2.97 15.32
CA GLU A 57 -8.08 -2.76 16.54
C GLU A 57 -6.90 -3.72 16.61
N VAL A 58 -7.13 -5.00 16.28
CA VAL A 58 -6.07 -6.03 16.26
C VAL A 58 -5.05 -5.70 15.18
N ALA A 59 -5.49 -5.32 13.99
CA ALA A 59 -4.58 -4.94 12.91
C ALA A 59 -3.72 -3.73 13.30
N LEU A 60 -4.32 -2.69 13.89
CA LEU A 60 -3.58 -1.53 14.36
C LEU A 60 -2.56 -1.89 15.46
N ALA A 61 -2.93 -2.76 16.41
CA ALA A 61 -2.03 -3.20 17.47
C ALA A 61 -0.84 -4.00 16.92
N VAL A 62 -1.11 -4.97 16.03
CA VAL A 62 -0.06 -5.79 15.37
C VAL A 62 0.87 -4.91 14.57
N MET A 63 0.35 -3.94 13.81
CA MET A 63 1.17 -3.06 13.00
C MET A 63 2.04 -2.12 13.83
N ASN A 64 1.52 -1.61 14.96
CA ASN A 64 2.29 -0.78 15.89
C ASN A 64 3.42 -1.56 16.59
N ALA A 65 3.21 -2.85 16.85
CA ALA A 65 4.18 -3.71 17.52
C ALA A 65 5.21 -4.33 16.56
N GLY A 66 4.80 -4.64 15.32
CA GLY A 66 5.54 -5.53 14.43
C GLY A 66 6.19 -4.89 13.21
N ILE A 67 5.77 -3.70 12.76
CA ILE A 67 6.39 -3.09 11.57
C ILE A 67 7.48 -2.10 12.02
N PRO A 68 8.77 -2.33 11.68
CA PRO A 68 9.86 -1.38 11.92
C PRO A 68 9.72 -0.19 10.97
N GLU A 69 8.73 0.64 11.26
CA GLU A 69 8.40 1.86 10.52
C GLU A 69 9.04 3.09 11.15
N SER A 70 9.32 4.10 10.32
CA SER A 70 9.69 5.42 10.83
C SER A 70 8.51 6.03 11.62
N ASP A 71 8.79 6.93 12.55
CA ASP A 71 7.75 7.62 13.33
C ASP A 71 6.70 8.29 12.44
N ALA A 72 7.11 8.76 11.26
CA ALA A 72 6.22 9.34 10.26
C ALA A 72 5.23 8.33 9.65
N THR A 73 5.66 7.10 9.35
CA THR A 73 4.73 6.06 8.88
C THR A 73 3.85 5.58 10.03
N ARG A 74 4.41 5.44 11.24
CA ARG A 74 3.68 5.02 12.45
C ARG A 74 2.49 5.96 12.73
N ALA A 75 2.71 7.28 12.62
CA ALA A 75 1.67 8.28 12.78
C ALA A 75 0.52 8.14 11.75
N LYS A 76 0.78 7.56 10.58
CA LYS A 76 -0.23 7.34 9.53
C LYS A 76 -0.99 6.02 9.70
N LEU A 77 -0.53 5.09 10.54
CA LEU A 77 -1.14 3.76 10.69
C LEU A 77 -2.64 3.80 11.03
N PRO A 78 -3.13 4.63 11.96
CA PRO A 78 -4.58 4.67 12.26
C PRO A 78 -5.42 5.02 11.03
N VAL A 79 -4.97 6.00 10.23
CA VAL A 79 -5.68 6.42 9.01
C VAL A 79 -5.62 5.35 7.92
N ILE A 80 -4.46 4.70 7.76
CA ILE A 80 -4.27 3.61 6.79
C ILE A 80 -5.17 2.42 7.14
N VAL A 81 -5.12 1.96 8.40
CA VAL A 81 -5.88 0.80 8.87
C VAL A 81 -7.38 1.09 8.75
N LYS A 82 -7.87 2.20 9.29
CA LYS A 82 -9.28 2.56 9.19
C LYS A 82 -9.79 2.55 7.74
N SER A 83 -9.05 3.20 6.85
CA SER A 83 -9.39 3.25 5.42
C SER A 83 -9.41 1.88 4.76
N VAL A 84 -8.54 0.95 5.19
CA VAL A 84 -8.54 -0.41 4.67
C VAL A 84 -9.81 -1.17 5.04
N TYR A 85 -10.34 -0.93 6.24
CA TYR A 85 -11.55 -1.57 6.74
C TYR A 85 -12.82 -0.91 6.18
N GLU A 86 -12.81 0.41 5.99
CA GLU A 86 -13.90 1.15 5.34
C GLU A 86 -14.05 0.80 3.85
N HIS A 87 -12.95 0.45 3.17
CA HIS A 87 -12.93 0.08 1.75
C HIS A 87 -12.56 -1.40 1.56
N ASN A 88 -13.35 -2.28 2.18
CA ASN A 88 -13.09 -3.72 2.19
C ASN A 88 -13.28 -4.43 0.83
N GLU A 89 -13.94 -3.75 -0.10
CA GLU A 89 -14.15 -4.20 -1.47
C GLU A 89 -12.91 -4.12 -2.35
N LEU A 90 -11.86 -3.44 -1.89
CA LEU A 90 -10.63 -3.25 -2.64
C LEU A 90 -9.56 -4.28 -2.26
N SER A 91 -8.78 -4.67 -3.26
CA SER A 91 -7.65 -5.58 -3.12
C SER A 91 -6.45 -4.91 -2.46
N MET A 92 -5.55 -5.75 -1.94
CA MET A 92 -4.25 -5.34 -1.38
C MET A 92 -3.45 -4.46 -2.35
N HIS A 93 -3.50 -4.77 -3.65
CA HIS A 93 -2.78 -3.98 -4.66
C HIS A 93 -3.34 -2.57 -4.83
N SER A 94 -4.67 -2.41 -4.76
CA SER A 94 -5.30 -1.09 -4.85
C SER A 94 -4.99 -0.22 -3.63
N HIS A 95 -5.10 -0.77 -2.42
CA HIS A 95 -4.76 -0.06 -1.19
C HIS A 95 -3.29 0.37 -1.16
N ARG A 96 -2.39 -0.55 -1.54
CA ARG A 96 -0.96 -0.28 -1.66
C ARG A 96 -0.68 0.87 -2.63
N MET A 97 -1.23 0.79 -3.84
CA MET A 97 -0.97 1.78 -4.88
C MET A 97 -1.52 3.15 -4.49
N TYR A 98 -2.78 3.21 -4.03
CA TYR A 98 -3.41 4.45 -3.61
C TYR A 98 -2.61 5.17 -2.53
N ARG A 99 -2.27 4.47 -1.43
CA ARG A 99 -1.54 5.09 -0.30
C ARG A 99 -0.12 5.50 -0.64
N TRP A 100 0.53 4.79 -1.55
CA TRP A 100 1.83 5.20 -2.08
C TRP A 100 1.71 6.51 -2.88
N VAL A 101 0.79 6.57 -3.85
CA VAL A 101 0.62 7.75 -4.71
C VAL A 101 0.11 8.95 -3.90
N GLU A 102 -0.78 8.74 -2.94
CA GLU A 102 -1.26 9.78 -2.03
C GLU A 102 -0.10 10.40 -1.24
N CYS A 103 0.75 9.58 -0.63
CA CYS A 103 1.94 10.06 0.07
C CYS A 103 2.89 10.85 -0.85
N ALA A 104 3.10 10.35 -2.07
CA ALA A 104 3.95 11.02 -3.06
C ALA A 104 3.38 12.39 -3.45
N ASN A 105 2.07 12.47 -3.69
CA ASN A 105 1.39 13.73 -4.02
C ASN A 105 1.42 14.72 -2.85
N GLN A 106 1.18 14.27 -1.61
CA GLN A 106 1.30 15.10 -0.42
C GLN A 106 2.70 15.69 -0.27
N THR A 107 3.74 14.89 -0.53
CA THR A 107 5.15 15.34 -0.48
C THR A 107 5.46 16.39 -1.54
N LEU A 108 4.75 16.37 -2.68
CA LEU A 108 4.86 17.34 -3.76
C LEU A 108 3.90 18.54 -3.62
N GLY A 109 3.12 18.62 -2.52
CA GLY A 109 2.09 19.65 -2.34
C GLY A 109 0.92 19.54 -3.33
N LYS A 110 0.72 18.37 -3.95
CA LYS A 110 -0.36 18.12 -4.91
C LYS A 110 -1.58 17.57 -4.19
N SER A 111 -2.76 18.04 -4.62
CA SER A 111 -4.05 17.49 -4.19
C SER A 111 -4.36 16.20 -4.96
N MET A 112 -5.05 15.28 -4.29
CA MET A 112 -5.49 14.00 -4.84
C MET A 112 -6.94 13.78 -4.43
N LYS A 113 -7.71 13.10 -5.29
CA LYS A 113 -9.05 12.61 -4.91
C LYS A 113 -8.92 11.60 -3.77
N GLY A 114 -9.83 11.68 -2.80
CA GLY A 114 -9.91 10.71 -1.72
C GLY A 114 -10.31 9.32 -2.22
N LEU A 115 -10.06 8.30 -1.39
CA LEU A 115 -10.33 6.91 -1.75
C LEU A 115 -11.83 6.67 -1.94
N GLU A 116 -12.69 7.41 -1.24
CA GLU A 116 -14.13 7.41 -1.43
C GLU A 116 -14.57 7.73 -2.86
N VAL A 117 -13.81 8.56 -3.58
CA VAL A 117 -14.07 8.91 -4.97
C VAL A 117 -13.44 7.90 -5.93
N LEU A 118 -12.26 7.38 -5.61
CA LEU A 118 -11.49 6.50 -6.50
C LEU A 118 -11.82 5.02 -6.35
N ALA A 119 -12.38 4.58 -5.22
CA ALA A 119 -12.67 3.17 -4.94
C ALA A 119 -13.52 2.49 -6.02
N PRO A 120 -14.59 3.10 -6.57
CA PRO A 120 -15.36 2.48 -7.65
C PRO A 120 -14.51 2.21 -8.92
N GLU A 121 -13.63 3.14 -9.28
CA GLU A 121 -12.76 2.99 -10.46
C GLU A 121 -11.64 1.97 -10.20
N LEU A 122 -11.06 1.96 -9.01
CA LEU A 122 -10.09 0.95 -8.60
C LEU A 122 -10.70 -0.45 -8.61
N LYS A 123 -11.96 -0.60 -8.19
CA LYS A 123 -12.69 -1.86 -8.27
C LYS A 123 -12.91 -2.32 -9.71
N LYS A 124 -13.20 -1.40 -10.64
CA LYS A 124 -13.27 -1.73 -12.07
C LYS A 124 -11.92 -2.23 -12.59
N CYS A 125 -10.82 -1.58 -12.20
CA CYS A 125 -9.47 -2.02 -12.57
C CYS A 125 -9.16 -3.43 -12.08
N GLN A 126 -9.59 -3.80 -10.88
CA GLN A 126 -9.39 -5.16 -10.32
C GLN A 126 -10.14 -6.25 -11.10
N ALA A 127 -11.25 -5.90 -11.77
CA ALA A 127 -12.04 -6.85 -12.56
C ALA A 127 -11.42 -7.18 -13.94
N LEU A 128 -10.33 -6.50 -14.33
CA LEU A 128 -9.65 -6.77 -15.60
C LEU A 128 -8.96 -8.13 -15.56
N SER A 129 -8.93 -8.85 -16.68
CA SER A 129 -8.45 -10.24 -16.73
C SER A 129 -6.92 -10.38 -16.69
N SER A 130 -6.18 -9.36 -17.15
CA SER A 130 -4.72 -9.38 -17.23
C SER A 130 -4.09 -8.67 -16.03
N PRO A 131 -3.18 -9.32 -15.27
CA PRO A 131 -2.52 -8.69 -14.13
C PRO A 131 -1.79 -7.38 -14.46
N GLN A 132 -1.11 -7.32 -15.62
CA GLN A 132 -0.43 -6.10 -16.03
C GLN A 132 -1.42 -4.98 -16.33
N THR A 133 -2.53 -5.30 -17.00
CA THR A 133 -3.58 -4.33 -17.32
C THR A 133 -4.31 -3.83 -16.07
N GLN A 134 -4.49 -4.69 -15.06
CA GLN A 134 -4.98 -4.28 -13.74
C GLN A 134 -4.03 -3.24 -13.10
N ILE A 135 -2.73 -3.53 -13.09
CA ILE A 135 -1.69 -2.67 -12.50
C ILE A 135 -1.67 -1.31 -13.19
N ASP A 136 -1.65 -1.30 -14.53
CA ASP A 136 -1.60 -0.07 -15.32
C ASP A 136 -2.87 0.79 -15.09
N CYS A 137 -4.04 0.16 -15.04
CA CYS A 137 -5.30 0.83 -14.73
C CYS A 137 -5.29 1.45 -13.32
N MET A 138 -4.89 0.68 -12.29
CA MET A 138 -4.81 1.17 -10.91
C MET A 138 -3.82 2.32 -10.76
N ALA A 139 -2.69 2.26 -11.47
CA ALA A 139 -1.72 3.35 -11.50
C ALA A 139 -2.31 4.61 -12.14
N SER A 140 -3.02 4.50 -13.27
CA SER A 140 -3.69 5.64 -13.93
C SER A 140 -4.73 6.29 -13.02
N VAL A 141 -5.66 5.50 -12.48
CA VAL A 141 -6.72 5.97 -11.58
C VAL A 141 -6.13 6.65 -10.35
N SER A 142 -5.09 6.06 -9.76
CA SER A 142 -4.41 6.67 -8.61
C SER A 142 -3.68 7.96 -9.00
N ASN A 143 -3.08 8.04 -10.18
CA ASN A 143 -2.39 9.26 -10.63
C ASN A 143 -3.36 10.38 -11.08
N GLY A 144 -4.67 10.11 -11.11
CA GLY A 144 -5.68 11.06 -11.57
C GLY A 144 -5.66 11.29 -13.08
N SER A 145 -5.17 10.31 -13.85
CA SER A 145 -5.11 10.29 -15.31
C SER A 145 -6.28 9.50 -15.90
#